data_AF-A0A0M3IVM4-F1
#
_entry.id   AF-A0A0M3IVM4-F1
#
_cell.length_a   1.000
_cell.length_b   1.000
_cell.length_c   1.000
_cell.angle_alpha   90.00
_cell.angle_beta   90.00
_cell.angle_gamma   90.00
#
_symmetry.space_group_name_H-M   'P 1'
#
loop_
_entity.id
_entity.type
_entity.pdbx_description
1 polymer ?
#
loop_
_entity_poly.entity_id
_entity_poly.type
_entity_poly.pdbx_seq_one_letter_code
_entity_poly.pdbx_strand_id
1 'polypeptide(L)'
;MLNDRVTSRWAFINVDAFDEHVADYTLAYAAGFAEGEVSRELIRMHLQNTVFDYCKGAQEYCERLATFLLKNFLWMKAKITANPDDAYWKQVNFTLNQLEGLVAGYDGDPTYAKSPNDLTVHPIYMLQLAGDVEDLEAKFKRPPHLISRAFGSGHCSAFIKLLDSNEDLLFSHVTWTSYSTMLKMQKRYSFKLCKSSNPGHTVTLSGYPGNNCFNY
;
A
#
# COMPACT_ATOMS: atom_id res chain seq x y z
N MET A 1 -12.19 12.05 12.91
CA MET A 1 -11.61 12.36 14.24
C MET A 1 -10.28 11.64 14.35
N LEU A 2 -9.15 12.37 14.26
CA LEU A 2 -7.86 11.85 14.71
C LEU A 2 -7.90 11.91 16.24
N ASN A 3 -7.87 10.75 16.88
CA ASN A 3 -8.05 10.65 18.33
C ASN A 3 -6.71 10.90 19.02
N ASP A 4 -6.56 12.06 19.65
CA ASP A 4 -5.36 12.58 20.33
C ASP A 4 -5.13 11.94 21.72
N ARG A 5 -5.34 10.61 21.86
CA ARG A 5 -5.09 9.89 23.12
C ARG A 5 -4.10 8.75 22.91
N VAL A 6 -2.86 8.98 23.36
CA VAL A 6 -1.74 8.04 23.42
C VAL A 6 -2.00 6.95 24.47
N THR A 7 -3.03 6.11 24.29
CA THR A 7 -3.19 4.87 25.07
C THR A 7 -2.79 3.64 24.27
N SER A 8 -2.88 3.70 22.94
CA SER A 8 -2.35 2.69 22.03
C SER A 8 -1.30 3.31 21.11
N ARG A 9 -0.15 2.65 20.92
CA ARG A 9 0.89 3.05 19.95
C ARG A 9 0.46 2.82 18.47
N TRP A 10 -0.84 2.89 18.20
CA TRP A 10 -1.49 2.60 16.93
C TRP A 10 -2.42 3.75 16.53
N ALA A 11 -2.31 4.20 15.29
CA ALA A 11 -3.37 4.96 14.64
C ALA A 11 -4.46 4.00 14.12
N PHE A 12 -5.68 4.48 13.98
CA PHE A 12 -6.80 3.70 13.45
C PHE A 12 -7.46 4.46 12.31
N ILE A 13 -7.73 3.76 11.20
CA ILE A 13 -8.51 4.29 10.10
C ILE A 13 -9.59 3.29 9.69
N ASN A 14 -10.79 3.79 9.47
CA ASN A 14 -11.92 3.06 8.93
C ASN A 14 -12.33 3.76 7.64
N VAL A 15 -12.38 3.01 6.54
CA VAL A 15 -12.81 3.50 5.23
C VAL A 15 -13.96 2.64 4.77
N ASP A 16 -15.14 3.23 4.71
CA ASP A 16 -16.35 2.61 4.17
C ASP A 16 -16.66 3.31 2.83
N ALA A 17 -16.66 2.55 1.73
CA ALA A 17 -16.96 3.05 0.40
C ALA A 17 -18.03 2.17 -0.26
N PHE A 18 -19.17 2.80 -0.56
CA PHE A 18 -20.33 2.18 -1.17
C PHE A 18 -21.12 3.24 -1.93
N ASP A 19 -21.33 3.00 -3.21
CA ASP A 19 -22.29 3.74 -4.03
C ASP A 19 -22.67 2.85 -5.21
N GLU A 20 -23.95 2.51 -5.33
CA GLU A 20 -24.45 1.62 -6.38
C GLU A 20 -24.48 2.25 -7.78
N HIS A 21 -24.35 3.59 -7.85
CA HIS A 21 -24.37 4.35 -9.10
C HIS A 21 -22.97 4.72 -9.60
N VAL A 22 -21.93 4.43 -8.81
CA VAL A 22 -20.55 4.78 -9.13
C VAL A 22 -19.78 3.52 -9.53
N ALA A 23 -18.86 3.67 -10.49
CA ALA A 23 -18.00 2.58 -10.92
C ALA A 23 -17.01 2.18 -9.80
N ASP A 24 -16.74 0.88 -9.66
CA ASP A 24 -15.87 0.34 -8.61
C ASP A 24 -14.49 1.02 -8.55
N TYR A 25 -13.88 1.33 -9.70
CA TYR A 25 -12.58 2.02 -9.75
C TYR A 25 -12.64 3.48 -9.25
N THR A 26 -13.78 4.16 -9.43
CA THR A 26 -14.01 5.51 -8.90
C THR A 26 -14.19 5.47 -7.39
N LEU A 27 -14.88 4.46 -6.86
CA LEU A 27 -14.97 4.22 -5.42
C LEU A 27 -13.58 3.93 -4.81
N ALA A 28 -12.76 3.14 -5.50
CA ALA A 28 -11.38 2.86 -5.09
C ALA A 28 -10.56 4.15 -4.98
N TYR A 29 -10.62 5.00 -6.01
CA TYR A 29 -9.95 6.30 -6.01
C TYR A 29 -10.42 7.19 -4.86
N ALA A 30 -11.74 7.33 -4.67
CA ALA A 30 -12.29 8.15 -3.59
C ALA A 30 -11.86 7.66 -2.20
N ALA A 31 -11.83 6.34 -1.98
CA ALA A 31 -11.36 5.74 -0.75
C ALA A 31 -9.87 6.02 -0.50
N GLY A 32 -9.04 5.88 -1.54
CA GLY A 32 -7.62 6.25 -1.48
C GLY A 32 -7.45 7.73 -1.15
N PHE A 33 -8.17 8.61 -1.84
CA PHE A 33 -8.12 10.06 -1.63
C PHE A 33 -8.45 10.44 -0.19
N ALA A 34 -9.58 9.93 0.32
CA ALA A 34 -9.99 10.18 1.69
C ALA A 34 -8.92 9.72 2.70
N GLU A 35 -8.35 8.53 2.52
CA GLU A 35 -7.25 8.05 3.37
C GLU A 35 -6.03 8.96 3.29
N GLY A 36 -5.59 9.33 2.08
CA GLY A 36 -4.42 10.17 1.86
C GLY A 36 -4.57 11.54 2.50
N GLU A 37 -5.78 12.11 2.44
CA GLU A 37 -6.09 13.40 3.03
C GLU A 37 -6.10 13.34 4.56
N VAL A 38 -6.86 12.41 5.16
CA VAL A 38 -7.03 12.36 6.62
C VAL A 38 -5.79 11.85 7.36
N SER A 39 -4.92 11.10 6.68
CA SER A 39 -3.69 10.56 7.25
C SER A 39 -2.42 11.27 6.76
N ARG A 40 -2.55 12.37 6.01
CA ARG A 40 -1.45 13.08 5.35
C ARG A 40 -0.22 13.30 6.23
N GLU A 41 -0.42 13.77 7.46
CA GLU A 41 0.68 14.05 8.38
C GLU A 41 1.40 12.78 8.85
N LEU A 42 0.64 11.70 9.11
CA LEU A 42 1.21 10.39 9.44
C LEU A 42 1.98 9.80 8.24
N ILE A 43 1.47 9.95 7.01
CA ILE A 43 2.16 9.55 5.78
C ILE A 43 3.47 10.32 5.64
N ARG A 44 3.45 11.64 5.83
CA ARG A 44 4.64 12.51 5.74
C ARG A 44 5.73 12.06 6.72
N MET A 45 5.36 11.80 7.98
CA MET A 45 6.31 11.30 8.98
C MET A 45 6.82 9.89 8.63
N HIS A 46 5.95 9.00 8.14
CA HIS A 46 6.36 7.65 7.76
C HIS A 46 7.35 7.67 6.59
N LEU A 47 7.09 8.48 5.56
CA LEU A 47 7.99 8.67 4.41
C LEU A 47 9.36 9.20 4.81
N GLN A 48 9.41 10.17 5.74
CA GLN A 48 10.65 10.69 6.30
C GLN A 48 11.46 9.61 7.02
N ASN A 49 10.79 8.71 7.74
CA ASN A 49 11.46 7.65 8.48
C ASN A 49 11.96 6.50 7.59
N THR A 50 11.41 6.31 6.39
CA THR A 50 11.62 5.08 5.60
C THR A 50 12.16 5.33 4.19
N VAL A 51 11.52 6.18 3.37
CA VAL A 51 11.74 6.22 1.91
C VAL A 51 12.63 7.38 1.46
N PHE A 52 12.62 8.53 2.13
CA PHE A 52 13.24 9.75 1.58
C PHE A 52 14.74 9.65 1.28
N ASP A 53 15.51 8.93 2.10
CA ASP A 53 16.94 8.73 1.88
C ASP A 53 17.27 7.49 1.03
N TYR A 54 16.25 6.77 0.52
CA TYR A 54 16.42 5.45 -0.10
C TYR A 54 17.38 5.45 -1.29
N CYS A 55 17.29 6.45 -2.17
CA CYS A 55 18.11 6.58 -3.38
C CYS A 55 19.41 7.37 -3.18
N LYS A 56 19.71 7.84 -1.97
CA LYS A 56 20.90 8.64 -1.69
C LYS A 56 22.17 7.82 -1.89
N GLY A 57 23.01 8.22 -2.84
CA GLY A 57 24.21 7.49 -3.23
C GLY A 57 23.97 6.26 -4.11
N ALA A 58 22.72 5.99 -4.50
CA ALA A 58 22.31 4.86 -5.34
C ALA A 58 21.61 5.31 -6.64
N GLN A 59 21.95 6.48 -7.18
CA GLN A 59 21.23 7.13 -8.28
C GLN A 59 21.09 6.22 -9.50
N GLU A 60 22.18 5.64 -9.96
CA GLU A 60 22.19 4.72 -11.12
C GLU A 60 21.29 3.48 -10.91
N TYR A 61 21.23 2.96 -9.68
CA TYR A 61 20.32 1.87 -9.33
C TYR A 61 18.86 2.35 -9.37
N CYS A 62 18.58 3.52 -8.82
CA CYS A 62 17.23 4.09 -8.81
C CYS A 62 16.72 4.47 -10.21
N GLU A 63 17.60 4.87 -11.13
CA GLU A 63 17.23 5.10 -12.54
C GLU A 63 16.80 3.78 -13.22
N ARG A 64 17.53 2.69 -12.97
CA ARG A 64 17.15 1.35 -13.47
C ARG A 64 15.84 0.87 -12.86
N LEU A 65 15.67 1.07 -11.55
CA LEU A 65 14.45 0.72 -10.84
C LEU A 65 13.26 1.52 -11.38
N ALA A 66 13.36 2.85 -11.47
CA ALA A 66 12.31 3.71 -12.00
C ALA A 66 11.89 3.30 -13.42
N THR A 67 12.87 3.00 -14.29
CA THR A 67 12.61 2.49 -15.64
C THR A 67 11.82 1.19 -15.62
N PHE A 68 12.17 0.27 -14.73
CA PHE A 68 11.45 -1.01 -14.58
C PHE A 68 10.03 -0.81 -14.06
N LEU A 69 9.85 0.01 -13.02
CA LEU A 69 8.55 0.29 -12.42
C LEU A 69 7.61 0.97 -13.41
N LEU A 70 8.10 1.93 -14.20
CA LEU A 70 7.33 2.56 -15.26
C LEU A 70 6.90 1.55 -16.33
N LYS A 71 7.81 0.70 -16.80
CA LYS A 71 7.48 -0.35 -17.78
C LYS A 71 6.43 -1.33 -17.23
N ASN A 72 6.56 -1.75 -15.97
CA ASN A 72 5.61 -2.63 -15.32
C ASN A 72 4.23 -1.96 -15.20
N PHE A 73 4.18 -0.70 -14.75
CA PHE A 73 2.94 0.05 -14.62
C PHE A 73 2.23 0.22 -15.98
N LEU A 74 2.96 0.61 -17.03
CA LEU A 74 2.41 0.73 -18.37
C LEU A 74 1.90 -0.62 -18.91
N TRP A 75 2.60 -1.72 -18.62
CA TRP A 75 2.14 -3.06 -18.96
C TRP A 75 0.82 -3.41 -18.24
N MET A 76 0.71 -3.11 -16.94
CA MET A 76 -0.54 -3.32 -16.19
C MET A 76 -1.68 -2.48 -16.78
N LYS A 77 -1.47 -1.19 -17.08
CA LYS A 77 -2.51 -0.35 -17.71
C LYS A 77 -2.94 -0.88 -19.08
N ALA A 78 -1.99 -1.35 -19.90
CA ALA A 78 -2.31 -1.96 -21.20
C ALA A 78 -3.14 -3.24 -21.03
N LYS A 79 -2.82 -4.07 -20.04
CA LYS A 79 -3.58 -5.29 -19.75
C LYS A 79 -4.97 -5.01 -19.22
N ILE A 80 -5.14 -4.02 -18.35
CA ILE A 80 -6.46 -3.58 -17.88
C ILE A 80 -7.34 -3.17 -19.08
N THR A 81 -6.83 -2.29 -19.95
CA THR A 81 -7.57 -1.82 -21.12
C THR A 81 -7.93 -2.94 -22.09
N ALA A 82 -7.02 -3.91 -22.27
CA ALA A 82 -7.25 -5.04 -23.17
C ALA A 82 -8.24 -6.09 -22.60
N ASN A 83 -8.48 -6.09 -21.29
CA ASN A 83 -9.29 -7.11 -20.62
C ASN A 83 -10.34 -6.45 -19.68
N PRO A 84 -11.25 -5.60 -20.20
CA PRO A 84 -12.15 -4.80 -19.37
C PRO A 84 -13.16 -5.64 -18.57
N ASP A 85 -13.46 -6.85 -19.03
CA ASP A 85 -14.43 -7.75 -18.39
C ASP A 85 -13.80 -8.80 -17.47
N ASP A 86 -12.47 -8.98 -17.56
CA ASP A 86 -11.72 -9.98 -16.79
C ASP A 86 -11.71 -9.63 -15.29
N ALA A 87 -12.07 -10.61 -14.46
CA ALA A 87 -12.22 -10.40 -13.03
C ALA A 87 -10.89 -10.03 -12.34
N TYR A 88 -9.78 -10.62 -12.78
CA TYR A 88 -8.45 -10.33 -12.23
C TYR A 88 -8.04 -8.90 -12.58
N TRP A 89 -8.15 -8.50 -13.85
CA TRP A 89 -7.76 -7.15 -14.28
C TRP A 89 -8.68 -6.05 -13.72
N LYS A 90 -9.95 -6.36 -13.40
CA LYS A 90 -10.83 -5.47 -12.62
C LYS A 90 -10.27 -5.22 -11.22
N GLN A 91 -9.77 -6.24 -10.52
CA GLN A 91 -9.16 -6.06 -9.20
C GLN A 91 -7.84 -5.28 -9.27
N VAL A 92 -6.98 -5.58 -10.25
CA VAL A 92 -5.75 -4.79 -10.46
C VAL A 92 -6.10 -3.33 -10.74
N ASN A 93 -7.11 -3.06 -11.58
CA ASN A 93 -7.56 -1.69 -11.84
C ASN A 93 -8.08 -1.01 -10.57
N PHE A 94 -8.85 -1.71 -9.74
CA PHE A 94 -9.31 -1.19 -8.45
C PHE A 94 -8.13 -0.78 -7.56
N THR A 95 -7.16 -1.67 -7.36
CA THR A 95 -5.97 -1.42 -6.53
C THR A 95 -5.14 -0.23 -7.03
N LEU A 96 -4.91 -0.13 -8.34
CA LEU A 96 -4.16 0.99 -8.91
C LEU A 96 -4.91 2.32 -8.75
N ASN A 97 -6.24 2.34 -8.92
CA ASN A 97 -7.02 3.57 -8.72
C ASN A 97 -7.04 4.01 -7.25
N GLN A 98 -7.08 3.07 -6.30
CA GLN A 98 -6.94 3.41 -4.89
C GLN A 98 -5.57 4.00 -4.55
N LEU A 99 -4.50 3.49 -5.15
CA LEU A 99 -3.16 4.06 -5.01
C LEU A 99 -3.07 5.47 -5.63
N GLU A 100 -3.62 5.66 -6.83
CA GLU A 100 -3.72 6.99 -7.48
C GLU A 100 -4.48 7.99 -6.59
N GLY A 101 -5.62 7.56 -6.03
CA GLY A 101 -6.39 8.35 -5.06
C GLY A 101 -5.59 8.69 -3.81
N LEU A 102 -4.89 7.72 -3.22
CA LEU A 102 -4.03 7.94 -2.04
C LEU A 102 -2.97 9.01 -2.29
N VAL A 103 -2.31 8.97 -3.45
CA VAL A 103 -1.32 9.97 -3.85
C VAL A 103 -1.99 11.34 -4.02
N ALA A 104 -3.13 11.42 -4.71
CA ALA A 104 -3.87 12.66 -4.90
C ALA A 104 -4.35 13.28 -3.58
N GLY A 105 -4.83 12.46 -2.64
CA GLY A 105 -5.25 12.88 -1.30
C GLY A 105 -4.09 13.37 -0.45
N TYR A 106 -2.93 12.70 -0.53
CA TYR A 106 -1.71 13.13 0.15
C TYR A 106 -1.15 14.45 -0.41
N ASP A 107 -1.17 14.62 -1.73
CA ASP A 107 -0.74 15.84 -2.41
C ASP A 107 -1.75 16.99 -2.23
N GLY A 108 -3.02 16.67 -1.99
CA GLY A 108 -4.10 17.64 -1.82
C GLY A 108 -4.63 18.22 -3.12
N ASP A 109 -4.52 17.48 -4.21
CA ASP A 109 -5.07 17.87 -5.51
C ASP A 109 -6.03 16.77 -6.02
N PRO A 110 -7.35 16.95 -5.85
CA PRO A 110 -8.36 15.98 -6.26
C PRO A 110 -8.53 15.87 -7.78
N THR A 111 -7.96 16.81 -8.55
CA THR A 111 -8.03 16.82 -10.01
C THR A 111 -6.78 16.26 -10.66
N TYR A 112 -5.76 15.93 -9.85
CA TYR A 112 -4.44 15.57 -10.35
C TYR A 112 -4.36 14.10 -10.73
N ALA A 113 -4.52 13.83 -12.02
CA ALA A 113 -4.06 12.58 -12.62
C ALA A 113 -2.55 12.67 -12.87
N LYS A 114 -1.74 12.13 -11.94
CA LYS A 114 -0.28 11.97 -12.15
C LYS A 114 -0.04 11.26 -13.47
N SER A 115 0.97 11.69 -14.23
CA SER A 115 1.42 10.87 -15.35
C SER A 115 1.92 9.52 -14.81
N PRO A 116 1.90 8.43 -15.61
CA PRO A 116 2.46 7.14 -15.20
C PRO A 116 3.89 7.24 -14.65
N ASN A 117 4.70 8.15 -15.22
CA ASN A 117 6.05 8.42 -14.73
C ASN A 117 6.03 9.06 -13.34
N ASP A 118 5.26 10.13 -13.15
CA ASP A 118 5.21 10.84 -11.86
C ASP A 118 4.67 9.97 -10.74
N LEU A 119 3.71 9.08 -11.05
CA LEU A 119 3.17 8.13 -10.08
C LEU A 119 4.21 7.07 -9.68
N THR A 120 4.91 6.48 -10.65
CA THR A 120 5.85 5.37 -10.39
C THR A 120 7.13 5.80 -9.69
N VAL A 121 7.49 7.09 -9.75
CA VAL A 121 8.60 7.67 -8.96
C VAL A 121 8.13 8.32 -7.65
N HIS A 122 6.82 8.34 -7.38
CA HIS A 122 6.28 8.94 -6.17
C HIS A 122 6.71 8.16 -4.92
N PRO A 123 7.10 8.81 -3.81
CA PRO A 123 7.53 8.10 -2.59
C PRO A 123 6.47 7.16 -2.00
N ILE A 124 5.18 7.46 -2.16
CA ILE A 124 4.09 6.56 -1.74
C ILE A 124 4.06 5.28 -2.61
N TYR A 125 4.42 5.35 -3.89
CA TYR A 125 4.52 4.15 -4.73
C TYR A 125 5.60 3.20 -4.17
N MET A 126 6.73 3.75 -3.72
CA MET A 126 7.78 2.98 -3.04
C MET A 126 7.33 2.34 -1.72
N LEU A 127 6.41 2.96 -0.97
CA LEU A 127 5.85 2.34 0.24
C LEU A 127 5.08 1.05 -0.05
N GLN A 128 4.46 0.94 -1.24
CA GLN A 128 3.72 -0.28 -1.63
C GLN A 128 4.66 -1.44 -1.94
N LEU A 129 5.85 -1.11 -2.43
CA LEU A 129 6.85 -2.06 -2.90
C LEU A 129 7.84 -2.47 -1.80
N ALA A 130 7.54 -2.17 -0.53
CA ALA A 130 8.48 -2.36 0.57
C ALA A 130 9.06 -3.79 0.63
N GLY A 131 8.22 -4.80 0.37
CA GLY A 131 8.67 -6.19 0.26
C GLY A 131 9.36 -6.50 -1.07
N ASP A 132 8.77 -6.08 -2.20
CA ASP A 132 9.33 -6.35 -3.54
C ASP A 132 10.72 -5.76 -3.73
N VAL A 133 10.97 -4.60 -3.11
CA VAL A 133 12.22 -3.86 -3.25
C VAL A 133 13.41 -4.68 -2.74
N GLU A 134 13.23 -5.55 -1.74
CA GLU A 134 14.30 -6.44 -1.25
C GLU A 134 14.87 -7.32 -2.39
N ASP A 135 14.00 -7.90 -3.22
CA ASP A 135 14.41 -8.70 -4.38
C ASP A 135 14.90 -7.83 -5.55
N LEU A 136 14.28 -6.66 -5.75
CA LEU A 136 14.65 -5.74 -6.83
C LEU A 136 16.02 -5.08 -6.59
N GLU A 137 16.41 -4.87 -5.34
CA GLU A 137 17.76 -4.44 -4.95
C GLU A 137 18.82 -5.40 -5.49
N ALA A 138 18.62 -6.70 -5.29
CA ALA A 138 19.52 -7.73 -5.80
C ALA A 138 19.50 -7.75 -7.35
N LYS A 139 18.31 -7.70 -7.96
CA LYS A 139 18.16 -7.75 -9.42
C LYS A 139 18.86 -6.60 -10.14
N PHE A 140 18.70 -5.37 -9.63
CA PHE A 140 19.25 -4.16 -10.24
C PHE A 140 20.60 -3.74 -9.67
N LYS A 141 21.21 -4.59 -8.84
CA LYS A 141 22.56 -4.44 -8.28
C LYS A 141 22.71 -3.12 -7.51
N ARG A 142 21.89 -2.94 -6.46
CA ARG A 142 22.10 -1.85 -5.50
C ARG A 142 23.52 -1.94 -4.92
N PRO A 143 24.26 -0.82 -4.77
CA PRO A 143 25.59 -0.86 -4.18
C PRO A 143 25.58 -1.50 -2.77
N PRO A 144 26.37 -2.55 -2.51
CA PRO A 144 26.23 -3.38 -1.30
C PRO A 144 26.61 -2.66 0.00
N HIS A 145 27.36 -1.55 -0.09
CA HIS A 145 27.72 -0.72 1.05
C HIS A 145 26.57 0.19 1.52
N LEU A 146 25.50 0.31 0.72
CA LEU A 146 24.32 1.11 1.05
C LEU A 146 23.29 0.21 1.72
N ILE A 147 23.30 0.22 3.06
CA ILE A 147 22.34 -0.54 3.88
C ILE A 147 20.92 -0.01 3.62
N SER A 148 20.04 -0.90 3.18
CA SER A 148 18.60 -0.60 3.10
C SER A 148 17.99 -0.64 4.50
N ARG A 149 17.97 0.52 5.17
CA ARG A 149 17.48 0.63 6.57
C ARG A 149 15.96 0.49 6.69
N ALA A 150 15.23 0.50 5.59
CA ALA A 150 13.78 0.58 5.56
C ALA A 150 13.08 -0.79 5.67
N PHE A 151 13.70 -1.87 5.18
CA PHE A 151 12.97 -3.12 4.89
C PHE A 151 13.22 -4.28 5.86
N GLY A 152 14.07 -4.09 6.88
CA GLY A 152 14.29 -5.13 7.90
C GLY A 152 15.07 -6.33 7.36
N SER A 153 15.05 -7.46 8.09
CA SER A 153 15.83 -8.65 7.74
C SER A 153 15.03 -9.70 6.97
N GLY A 154 13.82 -9.39 6.48
CA GLY A 154 12.96 -10.35 5.78
C GLY A 154 12.42 -11.50 6.66
N HIS A 155 12.29 -11.30 7.97
CA HIS A 155 11.79 -12.33 8.90
C HIS A 155 10.50 -11.89 9.60
N CYS A 156 9.54 -12.79 9.73
CA CYS A 156 8.34 -12.63 10.54
C CYS A 156 8.07 -13.94 11.28
N SER A 157 7.35 -13.89 12.38
CA SER A 157 6.92 -15.09 13.10
C SER A 157 5.40 -15.22 13.04
N ALA A 158 4.91 -16.42 12.74
CA ALA A 158 3.48 -16.73 12.76
C ALA A 158 3.24 -17.94 13.68
N PHE A 159 2.09 -17.96 14.34
CA PHE A 159 1.70 -19.06 15.20
C PHE A 159 0.21 -19.36 15.03
N ILE A 160 -0.12 -20.64 14.86
CA ILE A 160 -1.48 -21.15 14.70
C ILE A 160 -1.68 -22.21 15.78
N LYS A 161 -2.71 -22.07 16.62
CA LYS A 161 -2.95 -22.96 17.76
C LYS A 161 -4.41 -23.38 17.86
N LEU A 162 -4.65 -24.68 17.67
CA LEU A 162 -5.90 -25.32 18.03
C LEU A 162 -5.92 -25.57 19.54
N LEU A 163 -6.93 -25.04 20.22
CA LEU A 163 -7.13 -25.26 21.65
C LEU A 163 -7.58 -26.70 21.93
N ASP A 164 -7.44 -27.10 23.19
CA ASP A 164 -7.84 -28.43 23.63
C ASP A 164 -9.33 -28.64 23.35
N SER A 165 -9.71 -29.90 23.04
CA SER A 165 -11.07 -30.25 22.63
C SER A 165 -11.63 -29.50 21.41
N ASN A 166 -10.76 -28.88 20.58
CA ASN A 166 -11.12 -28.08 19.41
C ASN A 166 -12.03 -26.88 19.75
N GLU A 167 -11.90 -26.31 20.94
CA GLU A 167 -12.75 -25.19 21.39
C GLU A 167 -12.55 -23.91 20.57
N ASP A 168 -11.32 -23.67 20.09
CA ASP A 168 -10.99 -22.51 19.26
C ASP A 168 -9.73 -22.73 18.42
N LEU A 169 -9.55 -21.92 17.39
CA LEU A 169 -8.35 -21.86 16.54
C LEU A 169 -7.77 -20.44 16.57
N LEU A 170 -6.67 -20.27 17.28
CA LEU A 170 -5.99 -18.99 17.45
C LEU A 170 -4.95 -18.76 16.34
N PHE A 171 -4.84 -17.51 15.91
CA PHE A 171 -3.84 -17.06 14.93
C PHE A 171 -3.09 -15.86 15.49
N SER A 172 -1.77 -15.83 15.31
CA SER A 172 -0.95 -14.66 15.62
C SER A 172 0.16 -14.46 14.60
N HIS A 173 0.55 -13.20 14.41
CA HIS A 173 1.64 -12.81 13.53
C HIS A 173 2.45 -11.68 14.17
N VAL A 174 3.78 -11.77 14.09
CA VAL A 174 4.74 -10.81 14.63
C VAL A 174 5.69 -10.41 13.51
N THR A 175 5.48 -9.22 12.95
CA THR A 175 6.35 -8.65 11.93
C THR A 175 7.68 -8.22 12.53
N TRP A 176 8.81 -8.63 11.95
CA TRP A 176 10.11 -8.04 12.27
C TRP A 176 10.49 -7.06 11.18
N THR A 177 10.81 -5.84 11.59
CA THR A 177 11.14 -4.75 10.67
C THR A 177 11.97 -3.70 11.41
N SER A 178 12.55 -2.76 10.68
CA SER A 178 13.31 -1.65 11.25
C SER A 178 12.44 -0.82 12.20
N TYR A 179 13.03 -0.35 13.30
CA TYR A 179 12.34 0.52 14.25
C TYR A 179 11.82 1.83 13.63
N SER A 180 12.41 2.28 12.52
CA SER A 180 11.93 3.46 11.79
C SER A 180 10.53 3.28 11.18
N THR A 181 10.07 2.03 11.02
CA THR A 181 8.74 1.71 10.51
C THR A 181 7.65 1.68 11.59
N MET A 182 8.00 1.84 12.89
CA MET A 182 7.05 1.69 14.02
C MET A 182 5.96 2.76 14.14
N LEU A 183 5.77 3.57 13.10
CA LEU A 183 4.59 4.42 12.98
C LEU A 183 3.46 3.58 12.36
N LYS A 184 2.67 2.96 13.23
CA LYS A 184 1.73 1.89 12.88
C LYS A 184 0.30 2.39 12.73
N MET A 185 -0.46 1.76 11.84
CA MET A 185 -1.87 2.05 11.60
C MET A 185 -2.67 0.77 11.43
N GLN A 186 -3.70 0.58 12.27
CA GLN A 186 -4.71 -0.46 12.06
C GLN A 186 -5.75 0.07 11.08
N LYS A 187 -6.04 -0.69 10.03
CA LYS A 187 -6.95 -0.28 8.96
C LYS A 187 -8.13 -1.23 8.88
N ARG A 188 -9.32 -0.68 8.70
CA ARG A 188 -10.50 -1.41 8.26
C ARG A 188 -11.00 -0.80 6.96
N TYR A 189 -11.10 -1.62 5.93
CA TYR A 189 -11.71 -1.25 4.66
C TYR A 189 -13.00 -2.02 4.48
N SER A 190 -14.05 -1.34 4.03
CA SER A 190 -15.34 -1.93 3.68
C SER A 190 -15.78 -1.40 2.32
N PHE A 191 -15.52 -2.19 1.26
CA PHE A 191 -15.83 -1.89 -0.13
C PHE A 191 -17.03 -2.70 -0.61
N LYS A 192 -18.22 -2.10 -0.64
CA LYS A 192 -19.40 -2.76 -1.19
C LYS A 192 -19.47 -2.47 -2.69
N LEU A 193 -18.92 -3.37 -3.50
CA LEU A 193 -18.88 -3.24 -4.96
C LEU A 193 -20.22 -3.67 -5.58
N CYS A 194 -20.66 -2.92 -6.58
CA CYS A 194 -22.04 -3.01 -7.07
C CYS A 194 -22.33 -4.30 -7.89
N LYS A 195 -21.30 -4.90 -8.49
CA LYS A 195 -21.45 -5.95 -9.52
C LYS A 195 -20.76 -7.28 -9.24
N SER A 196 -20.09 -7.44 -8.09
CA SER A 196 -19.45 -8.70 -7.73
C SER A 196 -19.71 -9.04 -6.27
N SER A 197 -20.11 -10.28 -6.01
CA SER A 197 -20.05 -10.85 -4.66
C SER A 197 -18.56 -11.04 -4.34
N ASN A 198 -17.88 -9.97 -3.94
CA ASN A 198 -16.51 -10.04 -3.47
C ASN A 198 -16.53 -10.55 -2.02
N PRO A 199 -16.10 -11.79 -1.75
CA PRO A 199 -16.10 -12.32 -0.38
C PRO A 199 -15.19 -11.49 0.55
N GLY A 200 -14.19 -10.79 0.00
CA GLY A 200 -13.26 -9.91 0.73
C GLY A 200 -13.70 -8.46 0.88
N HIS A 201 -14.98 -8.14 0.68
CA HIS A 201 -15.50 -6.77 0.70
C HIS A 201 -15.27 -6.02 2.03
N THR A 202 -15.02 -6.72 3.15
CA THR A 202 -14.58 -6.12 4.41
C THR A 202 -13.31 -6.78 4.89
N VAL A 203 -12.26 -6.00 5.17
CA VAL A 203 -10.99 -6.49 5.70
C VAL A 203 -10.52 -5.58 6.84
N THR A 204 -9.90 -6.18 7.86
CA THR A 204 -9.19 -5.46 8.91
C THR A 204 -7.76 -5.96 8.96
N LEU A 205 -6.78 -5.06 8.89
CA LEU A 205 -5.37 -5.40 8.77
C LEU A 205 -4.49 -4.42 9.52
N SER A 206 -3.36 -4.91 10.04
CA SER A 206 -2.29 -4.09 10.57
C SER A 206 -1.45 -3.56 9.40
N GLY A 207 -1.20 -2.26 9.34
CA GLY A 207 -0.41 -1.65 8.28
C GLY A 207 0.36 -0.41 8.75
N TYR A 208 0.68 0.42 7.77
CA TYR A 208 1.43 1.67 7.94
C TYR A 208 0.72 2.81 7.19
N PRO A 209 0.91 4.06 7.59
CA PRO A 209 0.38 5.20 6.84
C PRO A 209 0.90 5.23 5.42
N GLY A 210 0.00 5.41 4.47
CA GLY A 210 0.35 5.52 3.06
C GLY A 210 0.65 4.18 2.39
N ASN A 211 0.43 3.04 3.04
CA ASN A 211 0.53 1.71 2.45
C ASN A 211 -0.86 1.07 2.30
N ASN A 212 -1.30 0.86 1.06
CA ASN A 212 -2.53 0.16 0.71
C ASN A 212 -2.21 -1.35 0.57
N CYS A 213 -2.37 -2.11 1.64
CA CYS A 213 -2.19 -3.55 1.57
C CYS A 213 -3.41 -4.22 0.92
N PHE A 214 -3.34 -4.58 -0.36
CA PHE A 214 -4.34 -5.46 -0.96
C PHE A 214 -3.70 -6.49 -1.90
N ASN A 215 -3.75 -7.76 -1.47
CA ASN A 215 -3.78 -8.92 -2.34
C ASN A 215 -5.19 -9.48 -2.22
N TYR A 216 -6.05 -9.22 -3.21
CA TYR A 216 -7.35 -9.89 -3.39
C TYR A 216 -7.25 -10.81 -4.61
#